data_AF-A0A1Q4G965-F1
#
_entry.id   AF-A0A1Q4G965-F1
#
_cell.length_a   1.000
_cell.length_b   1.000
_cell.length_c   1.000
_cell.angle_alpha   90.00
_cell.angle_beta   90.00
_cell.angle_gamma   90.00
#
_symmetry.space_group_name_H-M   'P 1'
#
loop_
_entity.id
_entity.type
_entity.pdbx_description
1 polymer ?
#
loop_
_entity_poly.entity_id
_entity_poly.type
_entity_poly.pdbx_seq_one_letter_code
_entity_poly.pdbx_strand_id
1 'polypeptide(L)'
;MDLVYSIGINISISNVEAGLLHKYLKMHPIDSQYIGRGHFAFSFSEFEQKKEFELMLNSESIDSCVRVLEDQDLNDPLENVLKKQLLEKIYYWSDIIYNEQRALDKLENDYYLNSPEEFYNKDFSIENFIKLCEVTESNRIIANKKPARSILKRIRYFLNI
;
A
#
# COMPACT_ATOMS: atom_id res chain seq x y z
N MET A 1 9.63 -18.15 8.28
CA MET A 1 8.16 -17.94 8.28
C MET A 1 7.98 -16.57 7.64
N ASP A 2 7.38 -16.47 6.46
CA ASP A 2 7.37 -15.22 5.70
C ASP A 2 6.69 -14.11 6.51
N LEU A 3 7.38 -13.00 6.74
CA LEU A 3 6.82 -11.88 7.46
C LEU A 3 5.80 -11.20 6.53
N VAL A 4 4.50 -11.49 6.76
CA VAL A 4 3.42 -10.91 5.94
C VAL A 4 3.21 -9.46 6.36
N TYR A 5 3.97 -8.55 5.74
CA TYR A 5 3.68 -7.12 5.82
C TYR A 5 2.42 -6.82 5.00
N SER A 6 1.40 -6.27 5.66
CA SER A 6 0.20 -5.78 4.98
C SER A 6 0.44 -4.33 4.55
N ILE A 7 0.75 -4.12 3.26
CA ILE A 7 0.82 -2.77 2.69
C ILE A 7 -0.58 -2.35 2.24
N GLY A 8 -1.02 -1.20 2.73
CA GLY A 8 -2.25 -0.58 2.29
C GLY A 8 -2.23 0.93 2.45
N ILE A 9 -3.05 1.61 1.66
CA ILE A 9 -3.22 3.05 1.69
C ILE A 9 -4.66 3.39 2.08
N ASN A 10 -4.83 4.44 2.86
CA ASN A 10 -6.14 5.03 3.12
C ASN A 10 -6.37 6.14 2.11
N ILE A 11 -7.47 6.07 1.38
CA ILE A 11 -7.86 7.05 0.37
C ILE A 11 -9.26 7.58 0.64
N SER A 12 -9.56 8.74 0.05
CA SER A 12 -10.92 9.27 -0.04
C SER A 12 -11.34 9.30 -1.51
N ILE A 13 -12.52 8.78 -1.81
CA ILE A 13 -13.16 8.89 -3.12
C ILE A 13 -14.48 9.65 -3.00
N SER A 14 -14.86 10.37 -4.04
CA SER A 14 -16.15 11.06 -4.09
C SER A 14 -17.33 10.09 -4.13
N ASN A 15 -18.52 10.57 -3.79
CA ASN A 15 -19.75 9.81 -3.92
C ASN A 15 -20.02 9.31 -5.35
N VAL A 16 -19.66 10.09 -6.37
CA VAL A 16 -19.78 9.68 -7.78
C VAL A 16 -18.85 8.50 -8.07
N GLU A 17 -17.60 8.58 -7.64
CA GLU A 17 -16.61 7.51 -7.83
C GLU A 17 -16.99 6.25 -7.06
N ALA A 18 -17.47 6.38 -5.82
CA ALA A 18 -17.94 5.26 -5.02
C ALA A 18 -19.15 4.57 -5.68
N GLY A 19 -20.09 5.36 -6.21
CA GLY A 19 -21.27 4.85 -6.92
C GLY A 19 -20.88 4.12 -8.21
N LEU A 20 -19.93 4.68 -8.95
CA LEU A 20 -19.38 4.08 -10.17
C LEU A 20 -18.72 2.74 -9.85
N LEU A 21 -17.76 2.74 -8.91
CA LEU A 21 -17.02 1.55 -8.52
C LEU A 21 -17.95 0.43 -8.03
N HIS A 22 -18.93 0.78 -7.18
CA HIS A 22 -19.92 -0.17 -6.68
C HIS A 22 -20.76 -0.79 -7.81
N LYS A 23 -21.17 0.03 -8.79
CA LYS A 23 -21.94 -0.43 -9.96
C LYS A 23 -21.14 -1.47 -10.77
N TYR A 24 -19.90 -1.17 -11.13
CA TYR A 24 -19.06 -2.09 -11.90
C TYR A 24 -18.73 -3.36 -11.11
N LEU A 25 -18.42 -3.24 -9.81
CA LEU A 25 -18.14 -4.40 -8.94
C LEU A 25 -19.32 -5.34 -8.86
N LYS A 26 -20.54 -4.80 -8.72
CA LYS A 26 -21.77 -5.59 -8.65
C LYS A 26 -22.04 -6.36 -9.95
N MET A 27 -21.63 -5.83 -11.09
CA MET A 27 -21.78 -6.48 -12.40
C MET A 27 -20.71 -7.54 -12.66
N HIS A 28 -19.59 -7.52 -11.93
CA HIS A 28 -18.47 -8.41 -12.18
C HIS A 28 -18.65 -9.79 -11.49
N PRO A 29 -18.54 -10.92 -12.23
CA PRO A 29 -18.93 -12.24 -11.74
C PRO A 29 -18.05 -12.77 -10.60
N ILE A 30 -16.77 -12.35 -10.56
CA ILE A 30 -15.79 -12.85 -9.59
C ILE A 30 -15.62 -11.84 -8.44
N ASP A 31 -15.27 -10.62 -8.80
CA ASP A 31 -14.95 -9.55 -7.85
C ASP A 31 -16.14 -8.91 -7.10
N SER A 32 -17.40 -9.24 -7.44
CA SER A 32 -18.56 -8.78 -6.65
C SER A 32 -18.50 -9.19 -5.18
N GLN A 33 -17.76 -10.26 -4.85
CA GLN A 33 -17.52 -10.70 -3.47
C GLN A 33 -16.81 -9.64 -2.61
N TYR A 34 -16.04 -8.71 -3.18
CA TYR A 34 -15.37 -7.66 -2.42
C TYR A 34 -16.36 -6.67 -1.79
N ILE A 35 -17.59 -6.55 -2.33
CA ILE A 35 -18.69 -5.86 -1.67
C ILE A 35 -19.12 -6.64 -0.43
N GLY A 36 -19.36 -7.95 -0.56
CA GLY A 36 -19.81 -8.81 0.55
C GLY A 36 -18.79 -8.95 1.68
N ARG A 37 -17.50 -8.79 1.38
CA ARG A 37 -16.39 -8.76 2.37
C ARG A 37 -16.22 -7.41 3.06
N GLY A 38 -16.99 -6.39 2.67
CA GLY A 38 -16.97 -5.07 3.30
C GLY A 38 -15.98 -4.07 2.70
N HIS A 39 -15.16 -4.45 1.71
CA HIS A 39 -14.17 -3.54 1.10
C HIS A 39 -14.81 -2.40 0.31
N PHE A 40 -15.97 -2.66 -0.30
CA PHE A 40 -16.74 -1.67 -1.08
C PHE A 40 -18.24 -1.70 -0.72
N ALA A 41 -18.53 -2.05 0.54
CA ALA A 41 -19.88 -2.07 1.06
C ALA A 41 -20.32 -0.64 1.43
N PHE A 42 -21.00 0.01 0.50
CA PHE A 42 -21.61 1.31 0.73
C PHE A 42 -23.11 1.12 1.02
N SER A 43 -23.62 1.78 2.05
CA SER A 43 -25.06 1.80 2.30
C SER A 43 -25.72 2.89 1.45
N PHE A 44 -26.95 2.65 0.97
CA PHE A 44 -27.66 3.65 0.17
C PHE A 44 -27.87 4.97 0.92
N SER A 45 -28.09 4.92 2.24
CA SER A 45 -28.23 6.13 3.05
C SER A 45 -26.93 6.94 3.15
N GLU A 46 -25.77 6.32 2.94
CA GLU A 46 -24.49 7.03 2.94
C GLU A 46 -24.34 7.92 1.71
N PHE A 47 -24.87 7.54 0.54
CA PHE A 47 -24.78 8.37 -0.67
C PHE A 47 -25.56 9.69 -0.55
N GLU A 48 -26.62 9.71 0.26
CA GLU A 48 -27.40 10.92 0.53
C GLU A 48 -26.70 11.86 1.54
N GLN A 49 -25.91 11.30 2.45
CA GLN A 49 -25.33 12.01 3.59
C GLN A 49 -23.85 12.37 3.41
N LYS A 50 -23.09 11.55 2.67
CA LYS A 50 -21.64 11.66 2.52
C LYS A 50 -21.28 12.15 1.12
N LYS A 51 -20.38 13.13 1.06
CA LYS A 51 -19.76 13.60 -0.20
C LYS A 51 -18.56 12.75 -0.61
N GLU A 52 -17.93 12.12 0.38
CA GLU A 52 -16.69 11.38 0.25
C GLU A 52 -16.76 10.08 1.07
N PHE A 53 -16.06 9.07 0.58
CA PHE A 53 -16.01 7.72 1.12
C PHE A 53 -14.55 7.35 1.36
N GLU A 54 -14.24 7.00 2.60
CA GLU A 54 -12.92 6.53 2.99
C GLU A 54 -12.80 5.03 2.69
N LEU A 55 -11.69 4.65 2.05
CA LEU A 55 -11.39 3.27 1.71
C LEU A 55 -9.95 2.93 2.09
N MET A 56 -9.75 1.70 2.55
CA MET A 56 -8.42 1.13 2.70
C MET A 56 -8.14 0.21 1.51
N LEU A 57 -7.17 0.58 0.68
CA LEU A 57 -6.76 -0.20 -0.48
C LEU A 57 -5.46 -0.93 -0.20
N ASN A 58 -5.43 -2.23 -0.47
CA ASN A 58 -4.24 -3.07 -0.60
C ASN A 58 -4.12 -3.60 -2.05
N SER A 59 -3.05 -4.33 -2.36
CA SER A 59 -2.81 -4.88 -3.71
C SER A 59 -4.01 -5.68 -4.24
N GLU A 60 -4.61 -6.55 -3.43
CA GLU A 60 -5.74 -7.38 -3.85
C GLU A 60 -6.97 -6.54 -4.24
N SER A 61 -7.29 -5.53 -3.42
CA SER A 61 -8.42 -4.63 -3.68
C SER A 61 -8.16 -3.70 -4.87
N ILE A 62 -6.90 -3.30 -5.10
CA ILE A 62 -6.52 -2.52 -6.29
C ILE A 62 -6.69 -3.37 -7.54
N ASP A 63 -6.17 -4.60 -7.55
CA ASP A 63 -6.30 -5.51 -8.70
C ASP A 63 -7.77 -5.76 -9.03
N SER A 64 -8.61 -5.92 -8.00
CA SER A 64 -10.06 -6.01 -8.16
C SER A 64 -10.65 -4.76 -8.81
N CYS A 65 -10.28 -3.56 -8.35
CA CYS A 65 -10.77 -2.31 -8.95
C CYS A 65 -10.35 -2.17 -10.41
N VAL A 66 -9.09 -2.49 -10.74
CA VAL A 66 -8.57 -2.41 -12.11
C VAL A 66 -9.34 -3.37 -13.03
N ARG A 67 -9.40 -4.66 -12.69
CA ARG A 67 -10.13 -5.67 -13.49
C ARG A 67 -11.55 -5.23 -13.80
N VAL A 68 -12.27 -4.83 -12.76
CA VAL A 68 -13.69 -4.47 -12.84
C VAL A 68 -13.94 -3.24 -13.71
N LEU A 69 -13.05 -2.25 -13.66
CA LEU A 69 -13.18 -1.02 -14.46
C LEU A 69 -12.66 -1.20 -15.88
N GLU A 70 -11.72 -2.10 -16.14
CA GLU A 70 -11.19 -2.35 -17.50
C GLU A 70 -12.06 -3.31 -18.31
N ASP A 71 -12.58 -4.37 -17.70
CA ASP A 71 -13.31 -5.45 -18.40
C ASP A 71 -14.68 -5.02 -18.95
N GLN A 72 -15.16 -3.84 -18.55
CA GLN A 72 -16.52 -3.40 -18.84
C GLN A 72 -16.49 -1.98 -19.41
N ASP A 73 -17.01 -1.81 -20.63
CA ASP A 73 -17.39 -0.51 -21.17
C ASP A 73 -18.91 -0.41 -21.19
N LEU A 74 -19.43 0.71 -20.70
CA LEU A 74 -20.86 1.00 -20.73
C LEU A 74 -21.18 1.87 -21.95
N ASN A 75 -22.41 1.77 -22.45
CA ASN A 75 -22.87 2.53 -23.62
C ASN A 75 -23.10 4.03 -23.32
N ASP A 76 -22.63 4.54 -22.18
CA ASP A 76 -22.73 5.96 -21.79
C ASP A 76 -21.35 6.65 -21.91
N PRO A 77 -21.17 7.60 -22.86
CA PRO A 77 -19.92 8.33 -23.03
C PRO A 77 -19.46 9.10 -21.79
N LEU A 78 -20.37 9.66 -21.00
CA LEU A 78 -20.02 10.43 -19.80
C LEU A 78 -19.48 9.50 -18.71
N GLU A 79 -20.13 8.35 -18.55
CA GLU A 79 -19.72 7.33 -17.59
C GLU A 79 -18.34 6.78 -17.93
N ASN A 80 -18.03 6.57 -19.20
CA ASN A 80 -16.70 6.12 -19.64
C ASN A 80 -15.60 7.15 -19.36
N VAL A 81 -15.91 8.46 -19.41
CA VAL A 81 -14.96 9.51 -19.01
C VAL A 81 -14.69 9.45 -17.51
N LEU A 82 -15.73 9.34 -16.69
CA LEU A 82 -15.59 9.21 -15.23
C LEU A 82 -14.83 7.92 -14.85
N LYS A 83 -15.11 6.81 -15.55
CA LYS A 83 -14.41 5.54 -15.41
C LYS A 83 -12.91 5.71 -15.65
N LYS A 84 -12.54 6.37 -16.74
CA LYS A 84 -11.13 6.62 -17.08
C LYS A 84 -10.44 7.45 -16.01
N GLN A 85 -11.08 8.51 -15.52
CA GLN A 85 -10.52 9.35 -14.45
C GLN A 85 -10.31 8.56 -13.15
N LEU A 86 -11.26 7.69 -12.79
CA LEU A 86 -11.14 6.83 -11.62
C LEU A 86 -10.01 5.79 -11.81
N LEU A 87 -9.90 5.21 -13.00
CA LEU A 87 -8.84 4.25 -13.35
C LEU A 87 -7.44 4.89 -13.23
N GLU A 88 -7.27 6.12 -13.71
CA GLU A 88 -6.01 6.88 -13.58
C GLU A 88 -5.62 7.08 -12.10
N LYS A 89 -6.59 7.36 -11.21
CA LYS A 89 -6.34 7.45 -9.77
C LYS A 89 -5.94 6.10 -9.17
N ILE A 90 -6.61 5.02 -9.57
CA ILE A 90 -6.29 3.67 -9.11
C ILE A 90 -4.88 3.26 -9.54
N TYR A 91 -4.47 3.61 -10.76
CA TYR A 91 -3.09 3.37 -11.21
C TYR A 91 -2.07 4.15 -10.40
N TYR A 92 -2.35 5.41 -10.09
CA TYR A 92 -1.49 6.20 -9.22
C TYR A 92 -1.36 5.56 -7.82
N TRP A 93 -2.45 5.09 -7.24
CA TRP A 93 -2.45 4.38 -5.96
C TRP A 93 -1.73 3.05 -6.01
N SER A 94 -1.86 2.31 -7.11
CA SER A 94 -1.14 1.06 -7.36
C SER A 94 0.36 1.28 -7.35
N ASP A 95 0.84 2.36 -8.00
CA ASP A 95 2.27 2.68 -8.04
C ASP A 95 2.82 3.00 -6.64
N ILE A 96 2.03 3.68 -5.78
CA ILE A 96 2.41 3.92 -4.39
C ILE A 96 2.61 2.60 -3.63
N ILE A 97 1.63 1.68 -3.69
CA ILE A 97 1.72 0.39 -3.00
C ILE A 97 2.92 -0.42 -3.52
N TYR A 98 3.12 -0.44 -4.84
CA TYR A 98 4.21 -1.18 -5.46
C TYR A 98 5.59 -0.61 -5.11
N ASN A 99 5.73 0.71 -5.05
CA ASN A 99 6.97 1.36 -4.63
C ASN A 99 7.29 1.07 -3.17
N GLU A 100 6.28 1.03 -2.29
CA GLU A 100 6.46 0.65 -0.89
C GLU A 100 6.90 -0.81 -0.76
N GLN A 101 6.26 -1.73 -1.51
CA GLN A 101 6.68 -3.14 -1.55
C GLN A 101 8.14 -3.27 -2.00
N ARG A 102 8.52 -2.59 -3.08
CA ARG A 102 9.90 -2.59 -3.57
C ARG A 102 10.89 -2.07 -2.52
N ALA A 103 10.49 -1.07 -1.73
CA ALA A 103 11.33 -0.55 -0.65
C ALA A 103 11.51 -1.59 0.46
N LEU A 104 10.46 -2.32 0.84
CA LEU A 104 10.54 -3.42 1.80
C LEU A 104 11.39 -4.57 1.28
N ASP A 105 11.21 -5.00 0.02
CA ASP A 105 12.01 -6.05 -0.60
C ASP A 105 13.50 -5.68 -0.59
N LYS A 106 13.82 -4.40 -0.84
CA LYS A 106 15.19 -3.91 -0.77
C LYS A 106 15.74 -3.97 0.66
N LEU A 107 14.96 -3.56 1.66
CA LEU A 107 15.35 -3.63 3.07
C LEU A 107 15.57 -5.07 3.53
N GLU A 108 14.73 -6.00 3.08
CA GLU A 108 14.85 -7.42 3.37
C GLU A 108 16.13 -8.00 2.74
N ASN A 109 16.40 -7.68 1.47
CA ASN A 109 17.65 -8.07 0.81
C ASN A 109 18.87 -7.50 1.56
N ASP A 110 18.84 -6.23 1.95
CA ASP A 110 19.92 -5.59 2.71
C ASP A 110 20.11 -6.26 4.08
N TYR A 111 19.04 -6.69 4.75
CA TYR A 111 19.10 -7.43 6.01
C TYR A 111 19.85 -8.75 5.83
N TYR A 112 19.46 -9.60 4.88
CA TYR A 112 20.10 -10.91 4.71
C TYR A 112 21.54 -10.80 4.21
N LEU A 113 21.85 -9.83 3.35
CA LEU A 113 23.21 -9.62 2.85
C LEU A 113 24.18 -9.10 3.92
N ASN A 114 23.71 -8.26 4.84
CA ASN A 114 24.57 -7.61 5.85
C ASN A 114 24.45 -8.20 7.26
N SER A 115 23.64 -9.25 7.44
CA SER A 115 23.48 -9.91 8.73
C SER A 115 24.77 -10.62 9.15
N PRO A 116 25.30 -10.35 10.37
CA PRO A 116 26.31 -11.19 10.99
C PRO A 116 25.72 -12.57 11.30
N GLU A 117 26.59 -13.56 11.56
CA GLU A 117 26.19 -14.94 11.89
C GLU A 117 25.13 -15.02 13.01
N GLU A 118 25.17 -14.08 13.95
CA GLU A 118 24.23 -13.92 15.06
C GLU A 118 22.76 -13.68 14.63
N PHE A 119 22.55 -13.25 13.38
CA PHE A 119 21.25 -12.95 12.78
C PHE A 119 20.84 -13.93 11.68
N TYR A 120 21.70 -14.88 11.25
CA TYR A 120 21.37 -15.85 10.20
C TYR A 120 20.19 -16.77 10.52
N ASN A 121 19.91 -16.99 11.80
CA ASN A 121 18.76 -17.79 12.25
C ASN A 121 17.53 -16.94 12.58
N LYS A 122 17.55 -15.63 12.32
CA LYS A 122 16.44 -14.72 12.59
C LYS A 122 15.79 -14.26 11.28
N ASP A 123 14.50 -14.53 11.14
CA ASP A 123 13.69 -14.03 10.03
C ASP A 123 13.71 -12.49 9.98
N PHE A 124 13.63 -11.93 8.77
CA PHE A 124 13.59 -10.48 8.56
C PHE A 124 12.37 -9.86 9.23
N SER A 125 12.61 -8.93 10.15
CA SER A 125 11.59 -8.01 10.65
C SER A 125 12.16 -6.59 10.71
N ILE A 126 11.32 -5.57 10.61
CA ILE A 126 11.76 -4.17 10.77
C ILE A 126 12.47 -4.02 12.12
N GLU A 127 11.98 -4.69 13.16
CA GLU A 127 12.62 -4.68 14.47
C GLU A 127 14.02 -5.33 14.45
N ASN A 128 14.16 -6.49 13.80
CA ASN A 128 15.47 -7.16 13.65
C ASN A 128 16.43 -6.36 12.77
N PHE A 129 15.91 -5.69 11.73
CA PHE A 129 16.68 -4.80 10.87
C PHE A 129 17.17 -3.57 11.65
N ILE A 130 16.32 -2.95 12.47
CA ILE A 130 16.73 -1.84 13.35
C ILE A 130 17.81 -2.31 14.33
N LYS A 131 17.65 -3.48 14.97
CA LYS A 131 18.66 -4.07 15.85
C LYS A 131 19.99 -4.30 15.13
N LEU A 132 19.95 -4.82 13.89
CA LEU A 132 21.13 -5.00 13.05
C LEU A 132 21.81 -3.66 12.76
N CYS A 133 21.05 -2.62 12.40
CA CYS A 133 21.56 -1.26 12.22
C CYS A 133 22.19 -0.72 13.50
N GLU A 134 21.59 -0.93 14.67
CA GLU A 134 22.13 -0.48 15.95
C GLU A 134 23.43 -1.21 16.33
N VAL A 135 23.55 -2.52 16.04
CA VAL A 135 24.78 -3.29 16.26
C VAL A 135 25.89 -2.82 15.32
N THR A 136 25.59 -2.70 14.02
CA THR A 136 26.56 -2.22 13.02
C THR A 136 26.94 -0.75 13.23
N GLU A 137 26.02 0.09 13.67
CA GLU A 137 26.31 1.45 14.09
C GLU A 137 27.07 1.49 15.41
N SER A 138 26.81 0.63 16.40
CA SER A 138 27.62 0.57 17.63
C SER A 138 29.07 0.19 17.32
N ASN A 139 29.28 -0.71 16.37
CA ASN A 139 30.60 -1.07 15.85
C ASN A 139 31.25 0.09 15.06
N ARG A 140 30.46 0.95 14.41
CA ARG A 140 30.93 2.22 13.80
C ARG A 140 31.10 3.37 14.81
N ILE A 141 30.34 3.41 15.91
CA ILE A 141 30.34 4.47 16.93
C ILE A 141 31.54 4.31 17.88
N ILE A 142 32.13 3.12 18.01
CA ILE A 142 33.47 2.96 18.60
C ILE A 142 34.50 3.80 17.81
N ALA A 143 34.26 4.12 16.53
CA ALA A 143 35.12 4.97 15.72
C ALA A 143 34.73 6.46 15.70
N ASN A 144 33.50 6.89 16.02
CA ASN A 144 33.13 8.32 16.00
C ASN A 144 31.99 8.69 16.97
N LYS A 145 32.29 9.58 17.94
CA LYS A 145 31.37 10.08 18.99
C LYS A 145 30.45 11.23 18.51
N LYS A 146 29.17 11.14 18.92
CA LYS A 146 28.08 12.18 19.11
C LYS A 146 26.99 12.29 18.00
N PRO A 147 25.79 12.81 18.34
CA PRO A 147 24.83 12.39 19.37
C PRO A 147 23.46 12.00 18.76
N ALA A 148 22.55 11.47 19.61
CA ALA A 148 21.24 10.90 19.26
C ALA A 148 20.37 11.80 18.35
N ARG A 149 20.05 11.29 17.15
CA ARG A 149 19.05 11.84 16.22
C ARG A 149 17.83 10.93 16.20
N SER A 150 16.64 11.47 15.95
CA SER A 150 15.43 10.68 15.73
C SER A 150 15.63 9.70 14.56
N ILE A 151 15.00 8.52 14.65
CA ILE A 151 15.15 7.40 13.70
C ILE A 151 14.95 7.85 12.25
N LEU A 152 13.93 8.68 11.98
CA LEU A 152 13.67 9.27 10.66
C LEU A 152 14.84 10.13 10.12
N LYS A 153 15.53 10.88 10.97
CA LYS A 153 16.71 11.67 10.58
C LYS A 153 17.94 10.80 10.33
N ARG A 154 18.03 9.62 10.95
CA ARG A 154 19.12 8.65 10.70
C ARG A 154 18.91 7.95 9.36
N ILE A 155 17.69 7.53 9.07
CA ILE A 155 17.31 6.91 7.79
C ILE A 155 17.59 7.86 6.63
N ARG A 156 17.15 9.13 6.74
CA ARG A 156 17.44 10.17 5.72
C ARG A 156 18.93 10.39 5.49
N TYR A 157 19.70 10.54 6.57
CA TYR A 157 21.15 10.74 6.48
C TYR A 157 21.87 9.55 5.83
N PHE A 158 21.44 8.31 6.10
CA PHE A 158 22.03 7.11 5.48
C PHE A 158 21.67 6.98 4.00
N LEU A 159 20.47 7.44 3.60
CA LEU A 159 19.99 7.38 2.23
C LEU A 159 20.47 8.56 1.35
N ASN A 160 21.19 9.54 1.92
CA ASN A 160 21.56 10.80 1.24
C ASN A 160 20.34 11.60 0.73
N ILE A 161 19.24 11.58 1.48
CA ILE A 161 17.99 12.32 1.21
C ILE A 161 17.66 13.24 2.39
#